data_AF-A0A523BAX4-F1
#
_entry.id   AF-A0A523BAX4-F1
#
_cell.length_a   1.000
_cell.length_b   1.000
_cell.length_c   1.000
_cell.angle_alpha   90.00
_cell.angle_beta   90.00
_cell.angle_gamma   90.00
#
_symmetry.space_group_name_H-M   'P 1'
#
loop_
_entity.id
_entity.type
_entity.pdbx_description
1 polymer ?
#
loop_
_entity_poly.entity_id
_entity_poly.type
_entity_poly.pdbx_seq_one_letter_code
_entity_poly.pdbx_strand_id
1 'polypeptide(L)'
;MSTKPVEIGSLKEGSFVVIDNVPCRVVSMEKSKTGKHGSAKARVVAVGIFDGVKRNLVAPADQRVDVPIVEKKAAQVISVMPDTVQLMDLGTYETFEIKKPTDEEILSKLAPGVEVEYWDILNEKHIVRVK
;
A
#
# COMPACT_ATOMS: atom_id res chain seq x y z
N MET A 1 -10.06 -5.63 -7.19
CA MET A 1 -9.49 -4.31 -6.84
C MET A 1 -10.39 -3.65 -5.82
N SER A 2 -9.87 -3.46 -4.61
CA SER A 2 -10.65 -2.94 -3.48
C SER A 2 -10.11 -1.55 -3.12
N THR A 3 -10.75 -0.50 -3.62
CA THR A 3 -10.54 0.88 -3.15
C THR A 3 -11.80 1.38 -2.45
N LYS A 4 -11.66 2.44 -1.66
CA LYS A 4 -12.79 3.21 -1.15
C LYS A 4 -12.63 4.69 -1.51
N PRO A 5 -13.68 5.35 -2.04
CA PRO A 5 -13.61 6.76 -2.37
C PRO A 5 -13.79 7.62 -1.11
N VAL A 6 -12.83 8.51 -0.84
CA VAL A 6 -12.88 9.50 0.25
C VAL A 6 -12.66 10.89 -0.31
N GLU A 7 -13.08 11.93 0.41
CA GLU A 7 -12.70 13.30 0.05
C GLU A 7 -11.21 13.52 0.36
N ILE A 8 -10.46 14.15 -0.56
CA ILE A 8 -9.03 14.42 -0.38
C ILE A 8 -8.76 15.27 0.89
N GLY A 9 -9.70 16.14 1.24
CA GLY A 9 -9.67 16.93 2.46
C GLY A 9 -9.76 16.08 3.74
N SER A 10 -10.22 14.83 3.67
CA SER A 10 -10.27 13.94 4.83
C SER A 10 -8.98 13.17 5.09
N LEU A 11 -8.03 13.19 4.13
CA LEU A 11 -6.74 12.52 4.27
C LEU A 11 -5.91 13.13 5.40
N LYS A 12 -5.07 12.28 6.01
CA LYS A 12 -4.13 12.64 7.07
C LYS A 12 -2.75 12.07 6.76
N GLU A 13 -1.71 12.64 7.33
CA GLU A 13 -0.39 12.01 7.32
C GLU A 13 -0.46 10.58 7.89
N GLY A 14 0.23 9.65 7.24
CA GLY A 14 0.19 8.22 7.53
C GLY A 14 -0.99 7.46 6.93
N SER A 15 -2.02 8.14 6.40
CA SER A 15 -3.10 7.49 5.65
C SER A 15 -2.64 7.02 4.27
N PHE A 16 -3.49 6.25 3.57
CA PHE A 16 -3.20 5.77 2.22
C PHE A 16 -4.04 6.50 1.17
N VAL A 17 -3.51 6.60 -0.04
CA VAL A 17 -4.19 7.17 -1.22
C VAL A 17 -3.66 6.50 -2.48
N VAL A 18 -4.48 6.35 -3.51
CA VAL A 18 -4.06 5.89 -4.83
C VAL A 18 -3.75 7.12 -5.70
N ILE A 19 -2.53 7.19 -6.24
CA ILE A 19 -2.12 8.24 -7.18
C ILE A 19 -1.48 7.54 -8.38
N ASP A 20 -1.98 7.83 -9.59
CA ASP A 20 -1.55 7.19 -10.83
C ASP A 20 -1.59 5.65 -10.78
N ASN A 21 -2.67 5.10 -10.19
CA ASN A 21 -2.88 3.68 -9.93
C ASN A 21 -1.88 3.03 -8.96
N VAL A 22 -1.01 3.81 -8.31
CA VAL A 22 -0.05 3.30 -7.33
C VAL A 22 -0.56 3.59 -5.92
N PRO A 23 -0.62 2.57 -5.04
CA PRO A 23 -0.96 2.78 -3.64
C PRO A 23 0.19 3.50 -2.94
N CYS A 24 -0.12 4.63 -2.31
CA CYS A 24 0.84 5.51 -1.67
C CYS A 24 0.49 5.75 -0.20
N ARG A 25 1.51 5.92 0.64
CA ARG A 25 1.38 6.44 2.00
C ARG A 25 1.52 7.97 1.97
N VAL A 26 0.55 8.68 2.53
CA VAL A 26 0.59 10.14 2.67
C VAL A 26 1.67 10.51 3.68
N VAL A 27 2.61 11.36 3.27
CA VAL A 27 3.72 11.87 4.11
C VAL A 27 3.55 13.33 4.46
N SER A 28 2.72 14.09 3.73
CA SER A 28 2.34 15.46 4.09
C SER A 28 0.97 15.81 3.54
N MET A 29 0.21 16.61 4.30
CA MET A 29 -1.13 17.06 3.91
C MET A 29 -1.35 18.52 4.34
N GLU A 30 -1.57 19.40 3.38
CA GLU A 30 -1.87 20.82 3.61
C GLU A 30 -3.25 21.19 3.07
N LYS A 31 -3.95 22.07 3.79
CA LYS A 31 -5.20 22.71 3.33
C LYS A 31 -5.03 24.21 3.27
N SER A 32 -5.48 24.82 2.18
CA SER A 32 -5.49 26.28 2.02
C SER A 32 -6.82 26.75 1.45
N LYS A 33 -7.27 27.96 1.81
CA LYS A 33 -8.39 28.62 1.14
C LYS A 33 -7.84 29.62 0.12
N THR A 34 -8.33 29.56 -1.11
CA THR A 34 -7.95 30.50 -2.16
C THR A 34 -8.87 31.72 -2.12
N GLY A 35 -8.50 32.75 -1.34
CA GLY A 35 -9.30 33.97 -1.18
C GLY A 35 -10.48 33.83 -0.22
N LYS A 36 -11.29 34.89 -0.11
CA LYS A 36 -12.39 35.01 0.89
C LYS A 36 -13.54 34.03 0.65
N HIS A 37 -13.82 33.71 -0.62
CA HIS A 37 -14.94 32.84 -1.03
C HIS A 37 -14.50 31.58 -1.79
N GLY A 38 -13.20 31.35 -1.99
CA GLY A 38 -12.74 30.20 -2.75
C GLY A 38 -12.83 28.89 -1.97
N SER A 39 -13.02 27.80 -2.71
CA SER A 39 -13.00 26.44 -2.16
C SER A 39 -11.64 26.14 -1.53
N ALA A 40 -11.65 25.33 -0.47
CA ALA A 40 -10.42 24.82 0.10
C ALA A 40 -9.70 23.94 -0.93
N LYS A 41 -8.38 24.09 -1.03
CA LYS A 41 -7.48 23.25 -1.81
C LYS A 41 -6.70 22.37 -0.85
N ALA A 42 -6.62 21.08 -1.15
CA ALA A 42 -5.74 20.14 -0.49
C ALA A 42 -4.47 19.96 -1.34
N ARG A 43 -3.31 19.98 -0.70
CA ARG A 43 -2.03 19.55 -1.28
C ARG A 43 -1.58 18.32 -0.51
N VAL A 44 -1.42 17.22 -1.22
CA VAL A 44 -1.02 15.93 -0.67
C VAL A 44 0.32 15.56 -1.26
N VAL A 45 1.25 15.21 -0.40
CA VAL A 45 2.51 14.56 -0.77
C VAL A 45 2.44 13.14 -0.26
N ALA A 46 2.65 12.17 -1.15
CA ALA A 46 2.62 10.75 -0.81
C ALA A 46 3.82 10.03 -1.42
N VAL A 47 4.17 8.87 -0.86
CA VAL A 47 5.25 8.01 -1.34
C VAL A 47 4.65 6.65 -1.67
N GLY A 48 4.93 6.14 -2.88
CA GLY A 48 4.45 4.81 -3.27
C GLY A 48 4.97 3.75 -2.31
N ILE A 49 4.08 2.86 -1.87
CA ILE A 49 4.40 1.85 -0.85
C ILE A 49 5.47 0.88 -1.37
N PHE A 50 5.49 0.64 -2.68
CA PHE A 50 6.31 -0.39 -3.29
C PHE A 50 7.49 0.15 -4.12
N ASP A 51 7.32 1.30 -4.78
CA ASP A 51 8.36 1.90 -5.61
C ASP A 51 9.18 2.98 -4.90
N GLY A 52 8.74 3.45 -3.72
CA GLY A 52 9.38 4.54 -3.00
C GLY A 52 9.31 5.89 -3.72
N VAL A 53 8.55 6.00 -4.81
CA VAL A 53 8.49 7.21 -5.64
C VAL A 53 7.55 8.22 -5.00
N LYS A 54 8.05 9.45 -4.84
CA LYS A 54 7.28 10.58 -4.31
C LYS A 54 6.29 11.10 -5.37
N ARG A 55 5.03 11.26 -4.97
CA ARG A 55 3.92 11.75 -5.79
C ARG A 55 3.24 12.92 -5.10
N ASN A 56 2.77 13.89 -5.88
CA ASN A 56 2.08 15.08 -5.38
C ASN A 56 0.71 15.18 -6.02
N LEU A 57 -0.31 15.53 -5.22
CA LEU A 57 -1.67 15.75 -5.68
C LEU A 57 -2.19 17.07 -5.13
N VAL A 58 -2.71 17.93 -6.01
CA VAL A 58 -3.36 19.19 -5.63
C VAL A 58 -4.76 19.22 -6.22
N ALA A 59 -5.77 19.32 -5.36
CA ALA A 59 -7.18 19.24 -5.77
C ALA A 59 -8.09 20.07 -4.84
N PRO A 60 -9.32 20.42 -5.27
CA PRO A 60 -10.38 20.85 -4.35
C PRO A 60 -10.53 19.87 -3.18
N ALA A 61 -10.72 20.38 -1.96
CA ALA A 61 -10.75 19.55 -0.75
C ALA A 61 -11.90 18.54 -0.72
N ASP A 62 -12.98 18.81 -1.46
CA ASP A 62 -14.16 17.97 -1.66
C ASP A 62 -14.02 16.98 -2.83
N GLN A 63 -12.93 17.05 -3.60
CA GLN A 63 -12.67 16.08 -4.66
C GLN A 63 -12.48 14.68 -4.06
N ARG A 64 -13.18 13.69 -4.63
CA ARG A 64 -13.02 12.29 -4.22
C ARG A 64 -11.74 11.70 -4.81
N VAL A 65 -11.03 10.96 -3.97
CA VAL A 65 -9.82 10.19 -4.31
C VAL A 65 -9.97 8.77 -3.77
N ASP A 66 -9.32 7.82 -4.43
CA ASP A 66 -9.32 6.44 -3.99
C ASP A 66 -8.33 6.22 -2.86
N VAL A 67 -8.76 5.47 -1.84
CA VAL A 67 -7.91 4.92 -0.79
C VAL A 67 -7.82 3.43 -1.02
N PRO A 68 -6.61 2.84 -1.10
CA PRO A 68 -6.48 1.41 -1.26
C PRO A 68 -6.96 0.69 0.01
N ILE A 69 -7.64 -0.44 -0.16
CA ILE A 69 -7.93 -1.36 0.93
C ILE A 69 -6.72 -2.28 1.09
N VAL A 70 -6.22 -2.38 2.32
CA VAL A 70 -5.10 -3.25 2.69
C VAL A 70 -5.69 -4.53 3.27
N GLU A 71 -5.61 -5.62 2.52
CA GLU A 71 -6.05 -6.93 2.98
C GLU A 71 -4.87 -7.65 3.64
N LYS A 72 -4.99 -7.95 4.93
CA LYS A 72 -3.97 -8.71 5.67
C LYS A 72 -4.34 -10.18 5.63
N LYS A 73 -3.47 -11.00 5.05
CA LYS A 73 -3.70 -12.44 4.86
C LYS A 73 -2.49 -13.22 5.37
N ALA A 74 -2.70 -14.51 5.60
CA ALA A 74 -1.65 -15.42 6.02
C ALA A 74 -1.33 -16.40 4.90
N ALA A 75 -0.06 -16.69 4.71
CA ALA A 75 0.42 -17.65 3.74
C ALA A 75 1.52 -18.53 4.34
N GLN A 76 1.76 -19.69 3.73
CA GLN A 76 2.92 -20.53 4.03
C GLN A 76 3.94 -20.41 2.90
N VAL A 77 5.22 -20.32 3.26
CA VAL A 77 6.32 -20.35 2.29
C VAL A 77 6.46 -21.76 1.72
N ILE A 78 6.36 -21.88 0.40
CA ILE A 78 6.60 -23.15 -0.31
C ILE A 78 8.07 -23.25 -0.69
N SER A 79 8.61 -22.21 -1.32
CA SER A 79 9.98 -22.18 -1.80
C SER A 79 10.54 -20.76 -1.82
N VAL A 80 11.85 -20.64 -1.60
CA VAL A 80 12.59 -19.39 -1.68
C VAL A 80 13.53 -19.48 -2.88
N MET A 81 13.27 -18.69 -3.92
CA MET A 81 14.05 -18.66 -5.16
C MET A 81 15.03 -17.47 -5.15
N PRO A 82 15.91 -17.28 -6.15
CA PRO A 82 16.84 -16.14 -6.16
C PRO A 82 16.16 -14.76 -6.05
N ASP A 83 15.09 -14.52 -6.82
CA ASP A 83 14.44 -13.20 -6.90
C ASP A 83 13.02 -13.16 -6.29
N THR A 84 12.39 -14.34 -6.16
CA THR A 84 10.99 -14.47 -5.74
C THR A 84 10.84 -15.45 -4.57
N VAL A 85 9.67 -15.41 -3.94
CA VAL A 85 9.24 -16.34 -2.91
C VAL A 85 7.89 -16.90 -3.34
N GLN A 86 7.78 -18.23 -3.39
CA GLN A 86 6.52 -18.90 -3.68
C GLN A 86 5.77 -19.12 -2.37
N LEU A 87 4.50 -18.72 -2.36
CA LEU A 87 3.61 -18.76 -1.20
C LEU A 87 2.34 -19.54 -1.52
N MET A 88 1.75 -20.15 -0.50
CA MET A 88 0.39 -20.68 -0.53
C MET A 88 -0.48 -19.88 0.44
N ASP A 89 -1.55 -19.25 -0.04
CA ASP A 89 -2.52 -18.59 0.84
C ASP A 89 -3.20 -19.62 1.76
N LEU A 90 -3.26 -19.36 3.07
CA LEU A 90 -3.85 -20.31 4.03
C LEU A 90 -5.39 -20.29 4.06
N GLY A 91 -6.03 -19.27 3.48
CA GLY A 91 -7.48 -19.17 3.36
C GLY A 91 -8.02 -19.74 2.04
N THR A 92 -7.31 -19.53 0.93
CA THR A 92 -7.75 -19.95 -0.41
C THR A 92 -7.00 -21.16 -0.96
N TYR A 93 -5.86 -21.54 -0.35
CA TYR A 93 -4.92 -22.55 -0.87
C TYR A 93 -4.35 -22.24 -2.26
N GLU A 94 -4.54 -21.01 -2.75
CA GLU A 94 -3.96 -20.56 -4.01
C GLU A 94 -2.45 -20.37 -3.84
N THR A 95 -1.69 -20.85 -4.82
CA THR A 95 -0.25 -20.66 -4.87
C THR A 95 0.10 -19.49 -5.78
N PHE A 96 0.99 -18.63 -5.32
CA PHE A 96 1.44 -17.46 -6.08
C PHE A 96 2.89 -17.11 -5.75
N GLU A 97 3.52 -16.34 -6.62
CA GLU A 97 4.88 -15.84 -6.41
C GLU A 97 4.86 -14.34 -6.14
N ILE A 98 5.72 -13.92 -5.22
CA ILE A 98 5.96 -12.51 -4.96
C ILE A 98 7.45 -12.19 -5.05
N LYS A 99 7.78 -10.92 -5.26
CA LYS A 99 9.16 -10.45 -5.14
C LYS A 99 9.63 -10.62 -3.70
N LYS A 100 10.93 -10.91 -3.54
CA LYS A 100 11.53 -10.95 -2.21
C LYS A 100 11.34 -9.63 -1.45
N PRO A 101 11.06 -9.70 -0.13
CA PRO A 101 11.10 -8.52 0.73
C PRO A 101 12.49 -7.87 0.68
N THR A 102 12.51 -6.53 0.68
CA THR A 102 13.76 -5.76 0.81
C THR A 102 14.24 -5.66 2.26
N ASP A 103 13.36 -5.95 3.22
CA ASP A 103 13.67 -5.98 4.64
C ASP A 103 14.52 -7.21 4.98
N GLU A 104 15.78 -6.99 5.40
CA GLU A 104 16.73 -8.04 5.74
C GLU A 104 16.28 -8.89 6.94
N GLU A 105 15.54 -8.31 7.89
CA GLU A 105 15.04 -9.04 9.05
C GLU A 105 13.99 -10.08 8.64
N ILE A 106 13.09 -9.70 7.75
CA ILE A 106 12.11 -10.63 7.17
C ILE A 106 12.85 -11.69 6.34
N LEU A 107 13.74 -11.25 5.46
CA LEU A 107 14.42 -12.11 4.49
C LEU A 107 15.24 -13.22 5.17
N SER A 108 15.93 -12.91 6.25
CA SER A 108 16.73 -13.87 7.03
C SER A 108 15.89 -14.98 7.69
N LYS A 109 14.59 -14.76 7.88
CA LYS A 109 13.65 -15.69 8.53
C LYS A 109 12.82 -16.50 7.53
N LEU A 110 12.95 -16.25 6.23
CA LEU A 110 12.18 -16.98 5.21
C LEU A 110 12.78 -18.37 4.97
N ALA A 111 11.98 -19.40 5.21
CA ALA A 111 12.31 -20.78 4.90
C ALA A 111 11.03 -21.54 4.49
N PRO A 112 11.13 -22.61 3.67
CA PRO A 112 10.00 -23.48 3.37
C PRO A 112 9.29 -23.98 4.64
N GLY A 113 7.97 -23.96 4.62
CA GLY A 113 7.09 -24.37 5.73
C GLY A 113 6.76 -23.26 6.74
N VAL A 114 7.47 -22.13 6.72
CA VAL A 114 7.22 -21.00 7.63
C VAL A 114 5.95 -20.25 7.23
N GLU A 115 5.16 -19.82 8.21
CA GLU A 115 4.02 -18.93 8.00
C GLU A 115 4.43 -17.46 7.97
N VAL A 116 3.80 -16.70 7.09
CA VAL A 116 4.01 -15.28 6.92
C VAL A 116 2.67 -14.54 6.92
N GLU A 117 2.66 -13.30 7.38
CA GLU A 117 1.62 -12.35 7.02
C GLU A 117 2.05 -11.62 5.74
N TYR A 118 1.15 -11.57 4.78
CA TYR A 118 1.30 -10.75 3.60
C TYR A 118 0.14 -9.77 3.47
N TRP A 119 0.42 -8.60 2.91
CA TRP A 119 -0.59 -7.62 2.55
C TRP A 119 -0.87 -7.70 1.07
N ASP A 120 -2.15 -7.71 0.69
CA ASP A 120 -2.61 -7.50 -0.68
C ASP A 120 -3.17 -6.07 -0.78
N ILE A 121 -2.52 -5.24 -1.59
CA ILE A 121 -2.89 -3.84 -1.81
C ILE A 121 -2.95 -3.62 -3.32
N LEU A 122 -4.16 -3.40 -3.85
CA LEU A 122 -4.37 -3.22 -5.30
C LEU A 122 -3.79 -4.35 -6.17
N ASN A 123 -3.87 -5.60 -5.69
CA ASN A 123 -3.30 -6.80 -6.32
C ASN A 123 -1.77 -6.90 -6.26
N GLU A 124 -1.08 -5.97 -5.61
CA GLU A 124 0.33 -6.12 -5.25
C GLU A 124 0.45 -6.76 -3.86
N LYS A 125 1.17 -7.89 -3.80
CA LYS A 125 1.31 -8.72 -2.61
C LYS A 125 2.71 -8.62 -2.03
N HIS A 126 2.82 -8.37 -0.73
CA HIS A 126 4.11 -8.24 -0.04
C HIS A 126 4.09 -8.91 1.33
N ILE A 127 5.13 -9.67 1.66
CA ILE A 127 5.34 -10.16 3.03
C ILE A 127 5.72 -8.98 3.92
N VAL A 128 5.01 -8.84 5.04
CA VAL A 128 5.25 -7.79 6.05
C VAL A 128 5.79 -8.35 7.35
N ARG A 129 5.56 -9.63 7.66
CA ARG A 129 6.17 -10.28 8.80
C ARG A 129 6.20 -11.80 8.63
N VAL A 130 7.20 -12.40 9.23
CA VAL A 130 7.24 -13.84 9.52
C VAL A 130 6.55 -14.07 10.87
N LYS A 131 5.70 -15.11 10.97
CA LYS A 131 5.02 -15.47 12.22
C LYS A 131 5.88 -16.32 13.14
#